data_AF-A0AA91GLG6-F1
#
_entry.id   AF-A0AA91GLG6-F1
#
_cell.length_a   1.000
_cell.length_b   1.000
_cell.length_c   1.000
_cell.angle_alpha   90.00
_cell.angle_beta   90.00
_cell.angle_gamma   90.00
#
_symmetry.space_group_name_H-M   'P 1'
#
loop_
_entity.id
_entity.type
_entity.pdbx_description
1 polymer ?
#
loop_
_entity_poly.entity_id
_entity_poly.type
_entity_poly.pdbx_seq_one_letter_code
_entity_poly.pdbx_strand_id
1 'polypeptide(L)'
;MTVDLTSQASPDFVSVLSLAATAYQGHTNHRPSAEVVVNALLQAEKAAKQQRVTYPFESLVGQWRLCFVTGTRKVRKQAGIVLGKGFYLPKFAPTHISFHTTQASDATSARAEISNSVQLNPVLLKLQGPAQYPGKKNLLAFDFIQMQISLFGRVIYSGQIRGGKGQAENFYSQPVAKLPFFAFFLVTEDLIAARGRGGGLALWIREK
;
A
#
# COMPACT_ATOMS: atom_id res chain seq x y z
N MET A 1 -6.01 48.63 -14.61
CA MET A 1 -6.24 47.72 -13.48
C MET A 1 -5.67 46.36 -13.87
N THR A 2 -4.45 46.09 -13.44
CA THR A 2 -3.71 44.87 -13.72
C THR A 2 -4.12 43.80 -12.72
N VAL A 3 -4.78 42.75 -13.22
CA VAL A 3 -5.05 41.52 -12.47
C VAL A 3 -3.82 40.63 -12.59
N ASP A 4 -3.00 40.62 -11.53
CA ASP A 4 -1.99 39.59 -11.30
C ASP A 4 -2.71 38.29 -10.93
N LEU A 5 -2.99 37.48 -11.94
CA LEU A 5 -3.32 36.07 -11.77
C LEU A 5 -2.01 35.30 -11.62
N THR A 6 -1.40 35.37 -10.44
CA THR A 6 -0.47 34.32 -10.01
C THR A 6 -1.27 33.03 -9.88
N SER A 7 -1.41 32.32 -11.00
CA SER A 7 -1.71 30.91 -11.04
C SER A 7 -0.64 30.21 -10.21
N GLN A 8 -0.93 29.96 -8.94
CA GLN A 8 -0.18 28.98 -8.17
C GLN A 8 -0.35 27.65 -8.91
N ALA A 9 0.61 27.34 -9.77
CA ALA A 9 0.69 26.05 -10.43
C ALA A 9 0.64 25.01 -9.32
N SER A 10 -0.49 24.29 -9.21
CA SER A 10 -0.58 23.17 -8.30
C SER A 10 0.56 22.23 -8.68
N PRO A 11 1.49 21.93 -7.76
CA PRO A 11 2.64 21.10 -8.11
C PRO A 11 2.14 19.77 -8.66
N ASP A 12 2.79 19.29 -9.72
CA ASP A 12 2.48 17.98 -10.29
C ASP A 12 2.48 16.93 -9.18
N PHE A 13 1.38 16.18 -9.03
CA PHE A 13 1.23 15.23 -7.94
C PHE A 13 2.36 14.19 -7.94
N VAL A 14 2.91 13.85 -9.11
CA VAL A 14 4.05 12.93 -9.20
C VAL A 14 5.29 13.54 -8.56
N SER A 15 5.56 14.82 -8.80
CA SER A 15 6.69 15.54 -8.18
C SER A 15 6.57 15.58 -6.65
N VAL A 16 5.36 15.82 -6.11
CA VAL A 16 5.10 15.86 -4.66
C VAL A 16 5.33 14.49 -4.02
N LEU A 17 4.81 13.42 -4.62
CA LEU A 17 4.95 12.07 -4.07
C LEU A 17 6.39 11.57 -4.15
N SER A 18 7.10 11.91 -5.22
CA SER A 18 8.54 11.62 -5.37
C SER A 18 9.38 12.38 -4.35
N LEU A 19 9.06 13.66 -4.11
CA LEU A 19 9.72 14.46 -3.06
C LEU A 19 9.44 13.89 -1.66
N ALA A 20 8.20 13.46 -1.39
CA ALA A 20 7.87 12.79 -0.13
C ALA A 20 8.65 11.49 0.07
N ALA A 21 8.81 10.69 -0.99
CA ALA A 21 9.59 9.44 -0.95
C ALA A 21 11.08 9.70 -0.68
N THR A 22 11.70 10.60 -1.45
CA THR A 22 13.12 10.95 -1.30
C THR A 22 13.43 11.59 0.06
N ALA A 23 12.55 12.48 0.55
CA ALA A 23 12.66 13.08 1.89
C ALA A 23 12.47 12.06 3.02
N TYR A 24 11.69 11.01 2.79
CA TYR A 24 11.54 9.91 3.73
C TYR A 24 12.81 9.04 3.77
N GLN A 25 13.40 8.74 2.61
CA GLN A 25 14.68 8.03 2.52
C GLN A 25 15.85 8.82 3.16
N GLY A 26 15.72 10.15 3.26
CA GLY A 26 16.73 11.02 3.85
C GLY A 26 17.67 11.64 2.81
N HIS A 27 17.32 11.55 1.53
CA HIS A 27 18.10 12.16 0.44
C HIS A 27 17.88 13.69 0.36
N THR A 28 16.85 14.20 1.05
CA THR A 28 16.57 15.64 1.14
C THR A 28 15.87 15.96 2.46
N ASN A 29 16.10 17.18 2.96
CA ASN A 29 15.43 17.72 4.15
C ASN A 29 14.08 18.37 3.80
N HIS A 30 13.77 18.56 2.52
CA HIS A 30 12.54 19.18 2.06
C HIS A 30 11.41 18.16 2.03
N ARG A 31 10.76 17.96 3.17
CA ARG A 31 9.61 17.05 3.30
C ARG A 31 8.29 17.81 3.09
N PRO A 32 7.43 17.40 2.13
CA PRO A 32 6.10 17.97 1.98
C PRO A 32 5.24 17.73 3.23
N SER A 33 4.39 18.69 3.56
CA SER A 33 3.43 18.53 4.65
C SER A 33 2.46 17.38 4.37
N ALA A 34 1.92 16.77 5.42
CA ALA A 34 1.05 15.62 5.29
C ALA A 34 -0.20 15.93 4.44
N GLU A 35 -0.77 17.13 4.58
CA GLU A 35 -1.90 17.60 3.77
C GLU A 35 -1.55 17.69 2.27
N VAL A 36 -0.37 18.21 1.93
CA VAL A 36 0.11 18.29 0.54
C VAL A 36 0.26 16.88 -0.05
N VAL A 37 0.78 15.92 0.71
CA VAL A 37 0.86 14.52 0.28
C VAL A 37 -0.52 13.89 0.09
N VAL A 38 -1.46 14.12 1.00
CA VAL A 38 -2.84 13.62 0.87
C VAL A 38 -3.50 14.15 -0.40
N ASN A 39 -3.37 15.45 -0.66
CA ASN A 39 -3.92 16.08 -1.86
C ASN A 39 -3.28 15.49 -3.13
N ALA A 40 -1.96 15.31 -3.15
CA ALA A 40 -1.27 14.65 -4.26
C ALA A 40 -1.74 13.20 -4.48
N LEU A 41 -1.94 12.41 -3.42
CA LEU A 41 -2.48 11.05 -3.52
C LEU A 41 -3.90 11.03 -4.09
N LEU A 42 -4.76 11.98 -3.69
CA LEU A 42 -6.12 12.11 -4.21
C LEU A 42 -6.14 12.53 -5.68
N GLN A 43 -5.26 13.45 -6.08
CA GLN A 43 -5.09 13.87 -7.47
C GLN A 43 -4.58 12.69 -8.33
N ALA A 44 -3.58 11.94 -7.87
CA ALA A 44 -3.08 10.75 -8.54
C ALA A 44 -4.18 9.71 -8.75
N GLU A 45 -4.99 9.44 -7.72
CA GLU A 45 -6.11 8.50 -7.83
C GLU A 45 -7.17 8.97 -8.84
N LYS A 46 -7.49 10.28 -8.86
CA LYS A 46 -8.43 10.86 -9.82
C LYS A 46 -7.90 10.72 -11.24
N ALA A 47 -6.63 11.06 -11.48
CA ALA A 47 -5.98 10.96 -12.78
C ALA A 47 -5.99 9.51 -13.30
N ALA A 48 -5.59 8.55 -12.46
CA ALA A 48 -5.57 7.13 -12.83
C ALA A 48 -6.96 6.59 -13.23
N LYS A 49 -8.03 7.05 -12.56
CA LYS A 49 -9.42 6.70 -12.91
C LYS A 49 -9.86 7.31 -14.23
N GLN A 50 -9.52 8.57 -14.47
CA GLN A 50 -9.88 9.28 -15.71
C GLN A 50 -9.16 8.68 -16.92
N GLN A 51 -7.87 8.37 -16.76
CA GLN A 51 -7.03 7.79 -17.80
C GLN A 51 -7.21 6.27 -17.94
N ARG A 52 -7.96 5.63 -17.03
CA ARG A 52 -8.17 4.17 -16.96
C ARG A 52 -6.85 3.38 -16.99
N VAL A 53 -5.84 3.89 -16.29
CA VAL A 53 -4.50 3.28 -16.23
C VAL A 53 -4.61 1.87 -15.66
N THR A 54 -3.95 0.91 -16.30
CA THR A 54 -3.81 -0.46 -15.80
C THR A 54 -2.34 -0.79 -15.56
N TYR A 55 -2.05 -1.50 -14.48
CA TYR A 55 -0.68 -1.91 -14.15
C TYR A 55 -0.54 -3.43 -14.26
N PRO A 56 0.54 -3.95 -14.85
CA PRO A 56 0.84 -5.37 -14.81
C PRO A 56 1.23 -5.80 -13.39
N PHE A 57 0.93 -7.04 -12.98
CA PHE A 57 1.24 -7.50 -11.62
C PHE A 57 2.75 -7.48 -11.34
N GLU A 58 3.55 -7.76 -12.37
CA GLU A 58 5.01 -7.77 -12.37
C GLU A 58 5.59 -6.44 -11.86
N SER A 59 4.92 -5.32 -12.12
CA SER A 59 5.35 -4.00 -11.62
C SER A 59 5.23 -3.86 -10.09
N LEU A 60 4.36 -4.66 -9.45
CA LEU A 60 4.17 -4.69 -8.01
C LEU A 60 5.11 -5.65 -7.30
N VAL A 61 5.72 -6.60 -8.02
CA VAL A 61 6.59 -7.62 -7.44
C VAL A 61 7.80 -6.97 -6.77
N GLY A 62 8.15 -7.49 -5.58
CA GLY A 62 9.23 -6.99 -4.75
C GLY A 62 8.78 -6.55 -3.37
N GLN A 63 9.69 -5.90 -2.65
CA GLN A 63 9.48 -5.41 -1.30
C GLN A 63 9.37 -3.88 -1.28
N TRP A 64 8.39 -3.39 -0.54
CA TRP A 64 8.02 -1.99 -0.48
C TRP A 64 7.90 -1.54 0.96
N ARG A 65 8.60 -0.48 1.33
CA ARG A 65 8.56 0.12 2.64
C ARG A 65 7.47 1.19 2.72
N LEU A 66 6.59 1.07 3.69
CA LEU A 66 5.54 2.04 3.94
C LEU A 66 6.14 3.35 4.45
N CYS A 67 5.83 4.45 3.75
CA CYS A 67 6.35 5.76 4.12
C CYS A 67 5.25 6.70 4.62
N PHE A 68 4.02 6.60 4.10
CA PHE A 68 2.93 7.50 4.45
C PHE A 68 1.57 6.80 4.41
N VAL A 69 0.68 7.10 5.36
CA VAL A 69 -0.69 6.57 5.40
C VAL A 69 -1.72 7.60 5.84
N THR A 70 -2.98 7.36 5.48
CA THR A 70 -4.15 8.06 6.05
C THR A 70 -5.07 7.11 6.80
N GLY A 71 -5.83 7.64 7.76
CA GLY A 71 -6.80 6.88 8.54
C GLY A 71 -7.95 6.30 7.70
N THR A 72 -8.45 5.13 8.11
CA THR A 72 -9.61 4.48 7.48
C THR A 72 -10.92 5.20 7.82
N ARG A 73 -11.96 5.01 7.00
CA ARG A 73 -13.30 5.60 7.21
C ARG A 73 -13.93 5.23 8.56
N LYS A 74 -13.60 4.07 9.13
CA LYS A 74 -14.12 3.65 10.45
C LYS A 74 -13.48 4.46 11.58
N VAL A 75 -12.16 4.64 11.54
CA VAL A 75 -11.43 5.51 12.48
C VAL A 75 -11.89 6.98 12.36
N ARG A 76 -12.31 7.42 11.16
CA ARG A 76 -12.90 8.76 10.94
C ARG A 76 -14.19 9.02 11.71
N LYS A 77 -15.10 8.02 11.80
CA LYS A 77 -16.40 8.18 12.46
C LYS A 77 -16.32 8.15 13.98
N GLN A 78 -15.36 7.41 14.55
CA GLN A 78 -15.19 7.30 16.00
C GLN A 78 -14.43 8.47 16.62
N ALA A 79 -13.57 9.16 15.85
CA ALA A 79 -12.72 10.22 16.38
C ALA A 79 -13.11 11.64 15.91
N GLY A 80 -14.18 11.82 15.11
CA GLY A 80 -14.58 13.15 14.61
C GLY A 80 -13.58 13.82 13.65
N ILE A 81 -12.52 13.12 13.24
CA ILE A 81 -11.43 13.65 12.43
C ILE A 81 -11.77 13.49 10.95
N VAL A 82 -12.10 14.63 10.31
CA VAL A 82 -12.04 14.85 8.85
C VAL A 82 -10.77 14.21 8.32
N LEU A 83 -10.87 13.32 7.31
CA LEU A 83 -9.77 12.59 6.64
C LEU A 83 -8.41 12.93 7.27
N GLY A 84 -8.06 12.24 8.37
CA GLY A 84 -6.93 12.69 9.20
C GLY A 84 -5.74 12.99 8.32
N LYS A 85 -5.01 14.08 8.63
CA LYS A 85 -3.97 14.78 7.83
C LYS A 85 -2.94 13.89 7.13
N GLY A 86 -2.98 12.58 7.37
CA GLY A 86 -2.00 11.59 7.02
C GLY A 86 -0.80 11.73 7.94
N PHE A 87 0.02 10.70 8.01
CA PHE A 87 1.27 10.78 8.74
C PHE A 87 2.33 9.92 8.07
N TYR A 88 3.57 10.37 8.22
CA TYR A 88 4.73 9.59 7.84
C TYR A 88 5.00 8.52 8.88
N LEU A 89 5.36 7.32 8.45
CA LEU A 89 5.69 6.24 9.37
C LEU A 89 7.00 6.56 10.11
N PRO A 90 7.13 6.22 11.39
CA PRO A 90 8.40 6.39 12.09
C PRO A 90 9.47 5.47 11.51
N LYS A 91 10.68 6.00 11.29
CA LYS A 91 11.81 5.22 10.73
C LYS A 91 12.25 4.06 11.63
N PHE A 92 12.00 4.14 12.93
CA PHE A 92 12.35 3.10 13.92
C PHE A 92 11.36 1.92 13.93
N ALA A 93 10.22 2.04 13.24
CA ALA A 93 9.23 0.98 13.10
C ALA A 93 8.98 0.68 11.61
N PRO A 94 9.98 0.21 10.84
CA PRO A 94 9.78 -0.02 9.43
C PRO A 94 8.69 -1.06 9.21
N THR A 95 7.75 -0.69 8.35
CA THR A 95 6.67 -1.56 7.89
C THR A 95 6.89 -1.83 6.42
N HIS A 96 6.89 -3.10 6.04
CA HIS A 96 7.07 -3.54 4.66
C HIS A 96 5.86 -4.31 4.17
N ILE A 97 5.60 -4.18 2.88
CA ILE A 97 4.69 -5.03 2.14
C ILE A 97 5.46 -5.65 0.99
N SER A 98 5.25 -6.92 0.69
CA SER A 98 5.86 -7.56 -0.46
C SER A 98 4.86 -8.43 -1.21
N PHE A 99 5.11 -8.54 -2.51
CA PHE A 99 4.29 -9.30 -3.44
C PHE A 99 5.19 -10.25 -4.22
N HIS A 100 4.78 -11.50 -4.30
CA HIS A 100 5.54 -12.57 -4.94
C HIS A 100 4.65 -13.32 -5.92
N THR A 101 5.20 -13.74 -7.05
CA THR A 101 4.53 -14.63 -7.99
C THR A 101 4.54 -16.04 -7.45
N THR A 102 3.39 -16.71 -7.45
CA THR A 102 3.31 -18.15 -7.16
C THR A 102 3.44 -18.90 -8.48
N GLN A 103 4.34 -19.89 -8.59
CA GLN A 103 4.35 -20.76 -9.76
C GLN A 103 3.10 -21.65 -9.72
N ALA A 104 2.10 -21.36 -10.52
CA ALA A 104 0.97 -22.25 -10.77
C ALA A 104 0.80 -22.43 -12.28
N SER A 105 1.09 -23.64 -12.71
CA SER A 105 1.19 -24.19 -14.05
C SER A 105 -0.13 -24.29 -14.82
N ASP A 106 -1.01 -23.30 -14.73
CA ASP A 106 -2.22 -23.25 -15.57
C ASP A 106 -2.58 -21.79 -15.91
N ALA A 107 -2.81 -21.56 -17.20
CA ALA A 107 -2.84 -20.28 -17.90
C ALA A 107 -3.99 -19.31 -17.53
N THR A 108 -4.56 -19.37 -16.33
CA THR A 108 -5.84 -18.70 -16.03
C THR A 108 -5.96 -17.98 -14.69
N SER A 109 -4.92 -17.79 -13.87
CA SER A 109 -5.12 -17.02 -12.64
C SER A 109 -3.88 -16.27 -12.17
N ALA A 110 -3.91 -14.94 -12.30
CA ALA A 110 -3.77 -13.88 -11.29
C ALA A 110 -3.31 -14.18 -9.83
N ARG A 111 -2.79 -15.37 -9.49
CA ARG A 111 -2.45 -15.79 -8.13
C ARG A 111 -1.09 -15.23 -7.75
N ALA A 112 -0.99 -14.81 -6.49
CA ALA A 112 0.20 -14.24 -5.91
C ALA A 112 0.25 -14.58 -4.43
N GLU A 113 1.38 -14.27 -3.80
CA GLU A 113 1.51 -14.21 -2.35
C GLU A 113 1.75 -12.78 -1.91
N ILE A 114 1.20 -12.44 -0.76
CA ILE A 114 1.42 -11.16 -0.10
C ILE A 114 2.04 -11.40 1.28
N SER A 115 2.95 -10.52 1.65
CA SER A 115 3.44 -10.42 3.01
C SER A 115 3.37 -8.99 3.50
N ASN A 116 2.96 -8.79 4.75
CA ASN A 116 3.03 -7.51 5.44
C ASN A 116 3.78 -7.71 6.76
N SER A 117 4.81 -6.91 7.02
CA SER A 117 5.60 -7.00 8.25
C SER A 117 5.81 -5.65 8.88
N VAL A 118 5.89 -5.64 10.21
CA VAL A 118 6.32 -4.50 11.01
C VAL A 118 7.45 -4.94 11.92
N GLN A 119 8.53 -4.16 11.94
CA GLN A 119 9.69 -4.42 12.77
C GLN A 119 9.81 -3.34 13.83
N LEU A 120 9.89 -3.73 15.08
CA LEU A 120 10.20 -2.90 16.24
C LEU A 120 11.34 -3.59 16.95
N ASN A 121 12.59 -3.28 16.58
CA ASN A 121 13.77 -4.00 17.06
C ASN A 121 13.72 -4.17 18.60
N PRO A 122 13.73 -5.40 19.16
CA PRO A 122 14.13 -6.70 18.58
C PRO A 122 13.01 -7.56 17.96
N VAL A 123 11.79 -7.08 17.89
CA VAL A 123 10.60 -7.82 17.48
C VAL A 123 10.28 -7.60 16.00
N LEU A 124 9.97 -8.68 15.28
CA LEU A 124 9.40 -8.65 13.93
C LEU A 124 8.07 -9.40 13.94
N LEU A 125 7.00 -8.73 13.51
CA LEU A 125 5.73 -9.36 13.21
C LEU A 125 5.57 -9.43 11.70
N LYS A 126 5.30 -10.62 11.15
CA LYS A 126 5.06 -10.85 9.72
C LYS A 126 3.74 -11.58 9.52
N LEU A 127 2.92 -11.08 8.61
CA LEU A 127 1.66 -11.69 8.15
C LEU A 127 1.80 -12.09 6.70
N GLN A 128 1.33 -13.29 6.35
CA GLN A 128 1.47 -13.86 5.01
C GLN A 128 0.17 -14.54 4.56
N GLY A 129 -0.05 -14.60 3.26
CA GLY A 129 -1.14 -15.38 2.69
C GLY A 129 -1.36 -15.15 1.20
N PRO A 130 -2.41 -15.78 0.64
CA PRO A 130 -2.70 -15.70 -0.78
C PRO A 130 -3.16 -14.29 -1.18
N ALA A 131 -2.84 -13.94 -2.41
CA ALA A 131 -3.30 -12.76 -3.10
C ALA A 131 -3.78 -13.09 -4.50
N GLN A 132 -4.65 -12.25 -5.05
CA GLN A 132 -5.04 -12.31 -6.45
C GLN A 132 -5.10 -10.93 -7.09
N TYR A 133 -4.54 -10.82 -8.30
CA TYR A 133 -4.48 -9.62 -9.10
C TYR A 133 -5.05 -9.88 -10.51
N PRO A 134 -6.38 -9.81 -10.70
CA PRO A 134 -7.03 -10.14 -11.97
C PRO A 134 -6.75 -9.14 -13.12
N GLY A 135 -5.83 -8.18 -12.95
CA GLY A 135 -5.53 -7.14 -13.93
C GLY A 135 -6.66 -6.13 -14.18
N LYS A 136 -7.81 -6.28 -13.50
CA LYS A 136 -8.98 -5.41 -13.65
C LYS A 136 -9.05 -4.40 -12.50
N LYS A 137 -9.16 -3.12 -12.85
CA LYS A 137 -9.28 -1.99 -11.89
C LYS A 137 -8.09 -1.86 -10.92
N ASN A 138 -6.94 -2.46 -11.26
CA ASN A 138 -5.74 -2.51 -10.42
C ASN A 138 -6.01 -2.97 -8.97
N LEU A 139 -6.94 -3.92 -8.81
CA LEU A 139 -7.32 -4.45 -7.51
C LEU A 139 -6.49 -5.68 -7.17
N LEU A 140 -5.73 -5.61 -6.08
CA LEU A 140 -5.10 -6.75 -5.46
C LEU A 140 -5.92 -7.16 -4.25
N ALA A 141 -6.62 -8.29 -4.34
CA ALA A 141 -7.29 -8.89 -3.20
C ALA A 141 -6.33 -9.81 -2.46
N PHE A 142 -6.50 -9.95 -1.15
CA PHE A 142 -5.63 -10.81 -0.34
C PHE A 142 -6.32 -11.29 0.93
N ASP A 143 -5.78 -12.34 1.53
CA ASP A 143 -6.13 -12.76 2.88
C ASP A 143 -4.88 -13.19 3.65
N PHE A 144 -4.72 -12.69 4.88
CA PHE A 144 -3.61 -13.09 5.74
C PHE A 144 -4.04 -14.28 6.59
N ILE A 145 -3.41 -15.43 6.33
CA ILE A 145 -3.75 -16.70 6.97
C ILE A 145 -2.63 -17.21 7.88
N GLN A 146 -1.40 -16.71 7.71
CA GLN A 146 -0.24 -17.05 8.52
C GLN A 146 0.31 -15.82 9.24
N MET A 147 0.77 -16.04 10.46
CA MET A 147 1.47 -15.05 11.28
C MET A 147 2.76 -15.65 11.82
N GLN A 148 3.81 -14.84 11.81
CA GLN A 148 5.12 -15.17 12.35
C GLN A 148 5.57 -14.04 13.27
N ILE A 149 6.08 -14.39 14.44
CA ILE A 149 6.73 -13.46 15.37
C ILE A 149 8.18 -13.90 15.52
N SER A 150 9.10 -12.97 15.31
CA SER A 150 10.52 -13.18 15.54
C SER A 150 11.04 -12.23 16.61
N LEU A 151 11.95 -12.71 17.45
CA LEU A 151 12.63 -11.95 18.49
C LEU A 151 14.14 -12.15 18.31
N PHE A 152 14.90 -11.05 18.24
CA PHE A 152 16.34 -11.08 17.94
C PHE A 152 16.67 -11.89 16.67
N GLY A 153 15.82 -11.75 15.63
CA GLY A 153 15.97 -12.48 14.36
C GLY A 153 15.60 -13.97 14.41
N ARG A 154 15.24 -14.52 15.58
CA ARG A 154 14.80 -15.92 15.71
C ARG A 154 13.28 -16.00 15.72
N VAL A 155 12.72 -16.91 14.94
CA VAL A 155 11.27 -17.17 14.94
C VAL A 155 10.90 -17.83 16.26
N ILE A 156 10.09 -17.14 17.07
CA ILE A 156 9.58 -17.67 18.34
C ILE A 156 8.15 -18.16 18.22
N TYR A 157 7.44 -17.75 17.17
CA TYR A 157 6.09 -18.19 16.86
C TYR A 157 5.86 -18.21 15.35
N SER A 158 5.20 -19.26 14.88
CA SER A 158 4.67 -19.35 13.52
C SER A 158 3.37 -20.15 13.58
N GLY A 159 2.28 -19.57 13.09
CA GLY A 159 0.96 -20.18 13.22
C GLY A 159 -0.07 -19.62 12.25
N GLN A 160 -1.16 -20.36 12.09
CA GLN A 160 -2.31 -19.90 11.31
C GLN A 160 -3.21 -19.00 12.16
N ILE A 161 -3.67 -17.88 11.61
CA ILE A 161 -4.50 -16.89 12.34
C ILE A 161 -5.98 -16.93 11.97
N ARG A 162 -6.36 -17.59 10.86
CA ARG A 162 -7.76 -17.70 10.40
C ARG A 162 -8.04 -19.06 9.77
N GLY A 163 -9.08 -19.74 10.27
CA GLY A 163 -9.90 -20.73 9.56
C GLY A 163 -9.28 -21.99 8.95
N GLY A 164 -8.00 -22.30 9.20
CA GLY A 164 -7.38 -23.54 8.72
C GLY A 164 -7.19 -23.61 7.19
N LYS A 165 -6.71 -24.76 6.70
CA LYS A 165 -6.43 -25.02 5.26
C LYS A 165 -7.64 -24.77 4.34
N GLY A 166 -8.86 -24.98 4.82
CA GLY A 166 -10.09 -24.84 4.02
C GLY A 166 -10.48 -23.40 3.64
N GLN A 167 -9.93 -22.36 4.29
CA GLN A 167 -10.19 -20.97 3.89
C GLN A 167 -9.32 -20.49 2.72
N ALA A 168 -8.11 -21.05 2.56
CA ALA A 168 -7.22 -20.69 1.45
C ALA A 168 -7.79 -21.13 0.10
N GLU A 169 -8.42 -22.31 0.03
CA GLU A 169 -9.08 -22.78 -1.20
C GLU A 169 -10.34 -21.96 -1.53
N ASN A 170 -11.06 -21.50 -0.50
CA ASN A 170 -12.21 -20.60 -0.66
C ASN A 170 -11.82 -19.16 -1.01
N PHE A 171 -10.56 -18.76 -0.93
CA PHE A 171 -10.14 -17.39 -1.24
C PHE A 171 -10.36 -17.03 -2.72
N TYR A 172 -9.95 -17.92 -3.63
CA TYR A 172 -10.00 -17.67 -5.07
C TYR A 172 -11.42 -17.74 -5.66
N SER A 173 -12.37 -18.40 -4.98
CA SER A 173 -13.77 -18.46 -5.38
C SER A 173 -14.60 -17.28 -4.87
N GLN A 174 -14.07 -16.51 -3.91
CA GLN A 174 -14.79 -15.38 -3.32
C GLN A 174 -14.76 -14.13 -4.21
N PRO A 175 -15.87 -13.37 -4.29
CA PRO A 175 -15.84 -12.07 -4.95
C PRO A 175 -14.86 -11.11 -4.28
N VAL A 176 -14.01 -10.43 -5.06
CA VAL A 176 -13.05 -9.41 -4.58
C VAL A 176 -13.72 -8.36 -3.68
N ALA A 177 -15.00 -8.03 -3.93
CA ALA A 177 -15.78 -7.10 -3.12
C ALA A 177 -16.05 -7.56 -1.68
N LYS A 178 -15.80 -8.83 -1.32
CA LYS A 178 -15.87 -9.35 0.05
C LYS A 178 -14.50 -9.47 0.73
N LEU A 179 -13.44 -9.49 -0.05
CA LEU A 179 -12.07 -9.65 0.42
C LEU A 179 -11.43 -8.30 0.83
N PRO A 180 -10.43 -8.31 1.72
CA PRO A 180 -9.45 -7.23 1.80
C PRO A 180 -8.81 -6.98 0.43
N PHE A 181 -8.60 -5.71 0.08
CA PHE A 181 -7.94 -5.37 -1.17
C PHE A 181 -7.19 -4.03 -1.09
N PHE A 182 -6.23 -3.88 -2.00
CA PHE A 182 -5.62 -2.62 -2.41
C PHE A 182 -6.04 -2.26 -3.83
N ALA A 183 -6.48 -1.02 -4.03
CA ALA A 183 -6.71 -0.44 -5.34
C ALA A 183 -5.52 0.47 -5.69
N PHE A 184 -4.63 -0.02 -6.55
CA PHE A 184 -3.44 0.73 -6.97
C PHE A 184 -3.81 1.80 -7.99
N PHE A 185 -3.25 2.99 -7.82
CA PHE A 185 -3.48 4.11 -8.72
C PHE A 185 -2.20 4.81 -9.16
N LEU A 186 -1.06 4.54 -8.51
CA LEU A 186 0.25 4.96 -8.96
C LEU A 186 1.22 3.81 -8.75
N VAL A 187 1.92 3.42 -9.82
CA VAL A 187 3.00 2.43 -9.77
C VAL A 187 4.13 2.95 -10.64
N THR A 188 5.32 2.99 -10.07
CA THR A 188 6.57 3.37 -10.73
C THR A 188 7.66 2.39 -10.29
N GLU A 189 8.88 2.58 -10.79
CA GLU A 189 10.02 1.78 -10.32
C GLU A 189 10.28 1.99 -8.82
N ASP A 190 10.24 3.24 -8.33
CA ASP A 190 10.65 3.55 -6.96
C ASP A 190 9.50 3.70 -5.94
N LEU A 191 8.25 3.90 -6.39
CA LEU A 191 7.10 4.10 -5.50
C LEU A 191 5.81 3.46 -6.00
N ILE A 192 4.96 3.11 -5.05
CA ILE A 192 3.57 2.67 -5.28
C ILE A 192 2.62 3.42 -4.36
N ALA A 193 1.41 3.68 -4.85
CA ALA A 193 0.33 4.23 -4.04
C ALA A 193 -0.99 3.48 -4.28
N ALA A 194 -1.72 3.25 -3.18
CA ALA A 194 -2.95 2.49 -3.21
C ALA A 194 -3.97 2.99 -2.19
N ARG A 195 -5.23 2.67 -2.47
CA ARG A 195 -6.34 2.83 -1.53
C ARG A 195 -6.75 1.46 -1.00
N GLY A 196 -6.74 1.28 0.31
CA GLY A 196 -7.27 0.07 0.94
C GLY A 196 -8.80 0.05 0.95
N ARG A 197 -9.41 -1.13 1.12
CA ARG A 197 -10.87 -1.31 1.30
C ARG A 197 -11.50 -0.34 2.31
N GLY A 198 -10.81 -0.07 3.43
CA GLY A 198 -11.26 0.87 4.47
C GLY A 198 -11.24 2.34 4.05
N GLY A 199 -10.80 2.66 2.84
CA GLY A 199 -10.72 4.01 2.29
C GLY A 199 -9.47 4.80 2.72
N GLY A 200 -8.53 4.19 3.45
CA GLY A 200 -7.22 4.77 3.71
C GLY A 200 -6.38 4.79 2.43
N LEU A 201 -5.53 5.79 2.30
CA LEU A 201 -4.53 5.96 1.25
C LEU A 201 -3.16 5.63 1.84
N ALA A 202 -2.28 5.07 1.02
CA ALA A 202 -0.92 4.75 1.42
C ALA A 202 0.05 4.97 0.26
N LEU A 203 1.27 5.36 0.63
CA LEU A 203 2.43 5.49 -0.24
C LEU A 203 3.52 4.56 0.31
N TRP A 204 4.11 3.77 -0.57
CA TRP A 204 5.28 2.95 -0.28
C TRP A 204 6.40 3.27 -1.26
N ILE A 205 7.61 2.98 -0.83
CA ILE A 205 8.85 3.17 -1.57
C ILE A 205 9.49 1.80 -1.76
N ARG A 206 10.09 1.54 -2.92
CA ARG A 206 10.77 0.26 -3.18
C ARG A 206 11.97 0.13 -2.24
N GLU A 207 12.07 -1.04 -1.60
CA GLU A 207 13.28 -1.42 -0.87
C GLU A 207 14.30 -1.93 -1.91
N LYS A 208 15.49 -1.35 -1.90
CA LYS A 208 16.61 -1.76 -2.77
C LYS A 208 17.49 -2.79 -2.09
#